data_AF-A0A7Z9UCT5-F1
#
_entry.id   AF-A0A7Z9UCT5-F1
#
_cell.length_a   1.000
_cell.length_b   1.000
_cell.length_c   1.000
_cell.angle_alpha   90.00
_cell.angle_beta   90.00
_cell.angle_gamma   90.00
#
_symmetry.space_group_name_H-M   'P 1'
#
loop_
_entity.id
_entity.type
_entity.pdbx_description
1 polymer ?
#
loop_
_entity_poly.entity_id
_entity_poly.type
_entity_poly.pdbx_seq_one_letter_code
_entity_poly.pdbx_strand_id
1 'polypeptide(L)'
;MKTHPTHRQKDQGTWISWLGAPAQFLALGQDTDNHYCLSRSKSPAGGSAPPHSHDFEEGFYLLSGELTFRAGNQTHSLKAGDFINIQS
;
A
#
# COMPACT_ATOMS: atom_id res chain seq x y z
N MET A 1 4.17 22.78 -20.46
CA MET A 1 3.88 22.22 -19.12
C MET A 1 5.19 21.83 -18.47
N LYS A 2 5.50 22.31 -17.27
CA LYS A 2 6.63 21.81 -16.50
C LYS A 2 6.09 20.71 -15.58
N THR A 3 6.49 19.48 -15.82
CA THR A 3 6.24 18.37 -14.88
C THR A 3 7.09 18.61 -13.63
N HIS A 4 6.49 18.53 -12.45
CA HIS A 4 7.19 18.63 -11.18
C HIS A 4 7.36 17.21 -10.60
N PRO A 5 8.52 16.56 -10.80
CA PRO A 5 8.70 15.21 -10.28
C PRO A 5 8.76 15.21 -8.75
N THR A 6 8.03 14.29 -8.12
CA THR A 6 8.15 14.02 -6.69
C THR A 6 9.29 13.03 -6.48
N HIS A 7 10.37 13.48 -5.85
CA HIS A 7 11.50 12.64 -5.48
C HIS A 7 11.67 12.64 -3.96
N ARG A 8 11.75 11.45 -3.37
CA ARG A 8 11.94 11.24 -1.93
C ARG A 8 13.06 10.23 -1.72
N GLN A 9 14.03 10.58 -0.88
CA GLN A 9 15.01 9.63 -0.38
C GLN A 9 14.34 8.58 0.51
N LYS A 10 15.06 7.48 0.80
CA LYS A 10 14.52 6.32 1.52
C LYS A 10 13.81 6.65 2.84
N ASP A 11 14.22 7.70 3.53
CA ASP A 11 13.74 8.15 4.83
C ASP A 11 12.82 9.38 4.75
N GLN A 12 12.68 9.99 3.57
CA GLN A 12 11.80 11.13 3.33
C GLN A 12 10.37 10.69 3.01
N GLY A 13 9.41 11.60 3.21
CA GLY A 13 7.99 11.32 3.01
C GLY A 13 7.23 11.29 4.33
N THR A 14 5.95 10.98 4.26
CA THR A 14 5.08 10.97 5.43
C THR A 14 5.10 9.60 6.07
N TRP A 15 5.52 9.53 7.33
CA TRP A 15 5.50 8.32 8.13
C TRP A 15 4.32 8.34 9.09
N ILE A 16 3.61 7.22 9.17
CA ILE A 16 2.56 7.02 10.15
C ILE A 16 2.76 5.69 10.89
N SER A 17 2.24 5.63 12.11
CA SER A 17 2.02 4.36 12.80
C SER A 17 0.64 3.86 12.40
N TRP A 18 0.60 2.87 11.50
CA TRP A 18 -0.63 2.25 11.03
C TRP A 18 -0.86 0.94 11.76
N LEU A 19 -1.81 0.93 12.71
CA LEU A 19 -2.10 -0.23 13.58
C LEU A 19 -0.85 -0.76 14.30
N GLY A 20 0.07 0.14 14.68
CA GLY A 20 1.34 -0.21 15.33
C GLY A 20 2.46 -0.65 14.36
N ALA A 21 2.18 -0.76 13.06
CA ALA A 21 3.18 -1.01 12.03
C ALA A 21 3.61 0.30 11.34
N PRO A 22 4.90 0.51 11.05
CA PRO A 22 5.35 1.68 10.32
C PRO A 22 4.90 1.61 8.85
N ALA A 23 4.27 2.67 8.38
CA ALA A 23 3.94 2.88 6.97
C ALA A 23 4.50 4.22 6.49
N GLN A 24 5.09 4.22 5.30
CA GLN A 24 5.66 5.39 4.64
C GLN A 24 4.91 5.67 3.36
N PHE A 25 4.37 6.87 3.24
CA PHE A 25 3.77 7.38 2.01
C PHE A 25 4.85 7.97 1.11
N LEU A 26 4.98 7.37 -0.07
CA LEU A 26 5.89 7.74 -1.15
C LEU A 26 5.26 8.73 -2.13
N ALA A 27 3.92 8.74 -2.23
CA ALA A 27 3.12 9.74 -2.94
C ALA A 27 1.77 9.90 -2.22
N LEU A 28 1.40 11.13 -1.91
CA LEU A 28 0.07 11.51 -1.41
C LEU A 28 -0.82 11.90 -2.60
N GLY A 29 -2.15 11.92 -2.42
CA GLY A 29 -3.07 12.40 -3.45
C GLY A 29 -2.73 13.80 -3.97
N GLN A 30 -2.36 14.73 -3.08
CA GLN A 30 -1.91 16.07 -3.47
C GLN A 30 -0.62 16.09 -4.31
N ASP A 31 0.19 15.03 -4.27
CA ASP A 31 1.41 14.93 -5.09
C ASP A 31 1.11 14.41 -6.50
N THR A 32 -0.11 13.91 -6.73
CA THR A 32 -0.50 13.13 -7.91
C THR A 32 -1.80 13.65 -8.53
N ASP A 33 -2.21 14.89 -8.25
CA ASP A 33 -3.50 15.45 -8.67
C ASP A 33 -4.69 14.53 -8.33
N ASN A 34 -4.61 13.86 -7.18
CA ASN A 34 -5.56 12.87 -6.67
C ASN A 34 -5.73 11.61 -7.54
N HIS A 35 -4.80 11.31 -8.44
CA HIS A 35 -4.85 10.10 -9.27
C HIS A 35 -4.50 8.83 -8.50
N TYR A 36 -3.53 8.90 -7.59
CA TYR A 36 -3.14 7.73 -6.79
C TYR A 36 -2.44 8.12 -5.49
N CYS A 37 -2.43 7.18 -4.56
CA CYS A 37 -1.57 7.20 -3.39
C CYS A 37 -0.61 6.01 -3.46
N LEU A 38 0.65 6.20 -3.10
CA LEU A 38 1.62 5.11 -3.00
C LEU A 38 2.22 5.08 -1.61
N SER A 39 2.12 3.94 -0.94
CA SER A 39 2.76 3.71 0.35
C SER A 39 3.53 2.39 0.35
N ARG A 40 4.49 2.28 1.27
CA ARG A 40 5.12 1.02 1.63
C ARG A 40 5.01 0.83 3.13
N SER A 41 4.79 -0.40 3.57
CA SER A 41 4.66 -0.74 4.99
C SER A 41 5.37 -2.05 5.29
N LYS A 42 5.66 -2.27 6.57
CA LYS A 42 6.15 -3.55 7.07
C LYS A 42 5.32 -3.94 8.29
N SER A 43 4.54 -4.99 8.15
CA SER A 43 3.72 -5.55 9.24
C SER A 43 4.40 -6.78 9.85
N PRO A 44 4.27 -6.99 11.17
CA PRO A 44 4.64 -8.27 11.77
C PRO A 44 3.69 -9.39 11.32
N ALA A 45 4.12 -10.65 11.45
CA ALA A 45 3.24 -11.79 11.21
C ALA A 45 1.98 -11.71 12.09
N GLY A 46 0.81 -11.97 11.50
CA GLY A 46 -0.49 -11.81 12.16
C GLY A 46 -1.02 -10.37 12.21
N GLY A 47 -0.20 -9.37 11.85
CA GLY A 47 -0.66 -7.99 11.69
C GLY A 47 -1.48 -7.84 10.42
N SER A 48 -2.71 -7.33 10.54
CA SER A 48 -3.59 -7.08 9.40
C SER A 48 -4.47 -5.85 9.62
N ALA A 49 -4.90 -5.23 8.53
CA ALA A 49 -5.99 -4.27 8.58
C ALA A 49 -7.32 -5.01 8.85
N PRO A 50 -8.26 -4.41 9.61
CA PRO A 50 -9.62 -4.93 9.69
C PRO A 50 -10.25 -5.06 8.30
N PRO A 51 -11.19 -6.00 8.07
CA PRO A 51 -11.92 -6.06 6.81
C PRO A 51 -12.65 -4.73 6.53
N HIS A 52 -12.47 -4.19 5.33
CA HIS A 52 -13.09 -2.94 4.88
C HIS A 52 -13.19 -2.91 3.34
N SER A 53 -13.79 -1.85 2.79
CA SER A 53 -13.98 -1.62 1.36
C SER A 53 -13.80 -0.14 1.02
N HIS A 54 -13.44 0.16 -0.23
CA HIS A 54 -13.24 1.51 -0.75
C HIS A 54 -14.08 1.72 -2.03
N ASP A 55 -14.29 2.98 -2.41
CA ASP A 55 -14.85 3.38 -3.70
C ASP A 55 -13.76 3.63 -4.77
N PHE A 56 -12.53 3.20 -4.49
CA PHE A 56 -11.36 3.28 -5.35
C PHE A 56 -10.62 1.93 -5.38
N GLU A 57 -9.74 1.75 -6.36
CA GLU A 57 -8.91 0.53 -6.47
C GLU A 57 -7.73 0.54 -5.47
N GLU A 58 -7.46 -0.59 -4.83
CA GLU A 58 -6.30 -0.76 -3.95
C GLU A 58 -5.43 -1.94 -4.41
N GLY A 59 -4.14 -1.68 -4.59
CA GLY A 59 -3.17 -2.68 -5.05
C GLY A 59 -2.07 -2.95 -4.04
N PHE A 60 -1.64 -4.22 -3.95
CA PHE A 60 -0.53 -4.65 -3.11
C PHE A 60 0.50 -5.39 -3.96
N TYR A 61 1.75 -4.92 -3.94
CA TYR A 61 2.90 -5.61 -4.49
C TYR A 61 3.80 -6.07 -3.34
N LEU A 62 4.01 -7.38 -3.19
CA LEU A 62 4.71 -7.92 -2.04
C LEU A 62 6.23 -7.88 -2.27
N LEU A 63 6.94 -7.05 -1.51
CA LEU A 63 8.40 -6.91 -1.62
C LEU A 63 9.19 -8.06 -0.99
N SER A 64 8.68 -8.63 0.11
CA SER A 64 9.35 -9.71 0.85
C SER A 64 8.38 -10.40 1.80
N GLY A 65 8.63 -11.66 2.12
CA GLY A 65 7.79 -12.46 3.03
C GLY A 65 6.62 -13.13 2.31
N GLU A 66 5.57 -13.44 3.07
CA GLU A 66 4.35 -14.07 2.59
C GLU A 66 3.14 -13.32 3.15
N LEU A 67 2.06 -13.24 2.36
CA LEU A 67 0.82 -12.57 2.75
C LEU A 67 -0.38 -13.45 2.40
N THR A 68 -1.26 -13.66 3.39
CA THR A 68 -2.60 -14.20 3.13
C THR A 68 -3.55 -13.04 2.93
N PHE A 69 -4.04 -12.87 1.69
CA PHE A 69 -5.01 -11.83 1.35
C PHE A 69 -6.42 -12.40 1.29
N ARG A 70 -7.39 -11.73 1.93
CA ARG A 70 -8.80 -12.12 1.90
C ARG A 70 -9.66 -11.00 1.31
N ALA A 71 -10.32 -11.28 0.19
CA ALA A 71 -11.25 -10.39 -0.49
C ALA A 71 -12.60 -11.09 -0.64
N GLY A 72 -13.63 -10.62 0.08
CA GLY A 72 -14.92 -11.31 0.13
C GLY A 72 -14.76 -12.78 0.56
N ASN A 73 -15.18 -13.70 -0.31
CA ASN A 73 -15.10 -15.15 -0.10
C ASN A 73 -13.82 -15.80 -0.67
N GLN A 74 -12.90 -15.00 -1.21
CA GLN A 74 -11.66 -15.49 -1.82
C GLN A 74 -10.47 -15.30 -0.87
N THR A 75 -9.57 -16.27 -0.88
CA THR A 75 -8.31 -16.22 -0.14
C THR A 75 -7.16 -16.51 -1.11
N HIS A 76 -6.14 -15.66 -1.07
CA HIS A 76 -4.95 -15.75 -1.90
C HIS A 76 -3.71 -15.80 -1.01
N SER A 77 -2.76 -16.67 -1.35
CA SER A 77 -1.43 -16.69 -0.74
C SER A 77 -0.46 -16.04 -1.70
N LEU A 78 0.13 -14.92 -1.28
CA LEU A 78 1.10 -14.16 -2.05
C LEU A 78 2.50 -14.37 -1.49
N LYS A 79 3.48 -14.40 -2.39
CA LYS A 79 4.93 -14.42 -2.11
C LYS A 79 5.58 -13.17 -2.67
N ALA A 80 6.85 -12.96 -2.32
CA ALA A 80 7.62 -11.84 -2.86
C ALA A 80 7.61 -11.83 -4.40
N GLY A 81 7.25 -10.69 -4.99
CA GLY A 81 7.05 -10.52 -6.43
C GLY A 81 5.61 -10.65 -6.91
N ASP A 82 4.70 -11.16 -6.08
CA ASP A 82 3.28 -11.24 -6.44
C ASP A 82 2.58 -9.88 -6.28
N PHE A 83 1.61 -9.65 -7.16
CA PHE A 83 0.73 -8.48 -7.18
C PHE A 83 -0.73 -8.92 -7.04
N ILE A 84 -1.51 -8.18 -6.26
CA ILE A 84 -2.98 -8.29 -6.24
C ILE A 84 -3.59 -6.89 -6.31
N ASN A 85 -4.62 -6.74 -7.15
CA ASN A 85 -5.43 -5.53 -7.26
C ASN A 85 -6.86 -5.83 -6.81
N ILE A 86 -7.43 -4.92 -6.03
CA ILE A 86 -8.79 -5.00 -5.53
C ILE A 86 -9.52 -3.84 -6.18
N GLN A 87 -10.39 -4.16 -7.12
CA GLN A 87 -11.24 -3.18 -7.78
C GLN A 87 -12.41 -2.81 -6.87
N SER A 88 -12.95 -1.60 -7.08
CA SER A 88 -14.17 -1.13 -6.41
C SER A 88 -15.37 -2.04 -6.64
#